data_AF-A0A9P8HY69-F1
#
_entry.id   AF-A0A9P8HY69-F1
#
_cell.length_a   1.000
_cell.length_b   1.000
_cell.length_c   1.000
_cell.angle_alpha   90.00
_cell.angle_beta   90.00
_cell.angle_gamma   90.00
#
_symmetry.space_group_name_H-M   'P 1'
#
loop_
_entity.id
_entity.type
_entity.pdbx_description
1 polymer ?
#
loop_
_entity_poly.entity_id
_entity_poly.type
_entity_poly.pdbx_seq_one_letter_code
_entity_poly.pdbx_strand_id
1 'polypeptide(L)'
;IYGDADPLTYRLAGGTLLGSDTLSSIFTGNLSHGNNPNVSVYDITIGTLTLSAYSQSRYSFTFSDTTSFTIAPRSLTVTPDSGQSKTSGETDPSPFLYTITGGSLLPGDSLSGALSRVSGENPGLYPFLLGTLGNPNYALSLTGVPPAQFVILAGNNTLPTISFTDPNTIWPYIAPKSAIGHTAVISYAGQPPETTGALEHSSSFEVFNGEVPEKNPGR
;
A
#
# COMPACT_ATOMS: atom_id res chain seq x y z
N ILE A 1 12.80 6.82 22.07
CA ILE A 1 12.24 6.57 20.71
C ILE A 1 12.61 7.76 19.84
N TYR A 2 12.73 7.59 18.53
CA TYR A 2 13.01 8.71 17.62
C TYR A 2 12.03 9.88 17.86
N GLY A 3 12.59 11.08 18.05
CA GLY A 3 11.85 12.31 18.34
C GLY A 3 11.38 12.52 19.77
N ASP A 4 11.67 11.60 20.69
CA ASP A 4 11.37 11.77 22.12
C ASP A 4 12.54 12.45 22.83
N ALA A 5 12.25 13.10 23.96
CA ALA A 5 13.30 13.69 24.79
C ALA A 5 14.24 12.60 25.35
N ASP A 6 15.53 12.95 25.45
CA ASP A 6 16.55 12.02 25.94
C ASP A 6 16.32 11.68 27.43
N PRO A 7 16.13 10.39 27.77
CA PRO A 7 15.92 9.96 29.15
C PRO A 7 17.23 9.69 29.89
N LEU A 8 18.38 10.13 29.35
CA LEU A 8 19.69 9.85 29.94
C LEU A 8 19.79 10.43 31.35
N THR A 9 20.13 9.56 32.29
CA THR A 9 20.40 9.90 33.69
C THR A 9 21.69 9.23 34.13
N TYR A 10 22.25 9.70 35.24
CA TYR A 10 23.46 9.13 35.82
C TYR A 10 23.27 8.86 37.31
N ARG A 11 24.07 7.94 37.83
CA ARG A 11 24.15 7.59 39.26
C ARG A 11 25.61 7.37 39.64
N LEU A 12 25.90 7.41 40.94
CA LEU A 12 27.20 6.95 41.42
C LEU A 12 27.33 5.44 41.19
N ALA A 13 28.38 5.04 40.48
CA ALA A 13 28.75 3.63 40.35
C ALA A 13 29.58 3.13 41.55
N GLY A 14 30.15 4.05 42.33
CA GLY A 14 30.93 3.74 43.54
C GLY A 14 31.31 4.99 44.33
N GLY A 15 31.83 4.80 45.54
CA GLY A 15 32.15 5.88 46.49
C GLY A 15 30.95 6.36 47.30
N THR A 16 31.17 7.37 48.14
CA THR A 16 30.15 8.00 48.99
C THR A 16 30.22 9.51 48.89
N LEU A 17 29.06 10.16 48.94
CA LEU A 17 28.98 11.61 49.10
C LEU A 17 29.27 12.01 50.55
N LEU A 18 29.94 13.13 50.74
CA LEU A 18 30.30 13.69 52.04
C LEU A 18 29.12 14.45 52.65
N GLY A 19 28.77 14.13 53.90
CA GLY A 19 27.77 14.86 54.66
C GLY A 19 26.40 14.89 53.97
N SER A 20 25.90 16.10 53.70
CA SER A 20 24.59 16.35 53.07
C SER A 20 24.68 16.59 51.55
N ASP A 21 25.81 16.27 50.92
CA ASP A 21 25.96 16.42 49.48
C ASP A 21 25.00 15.51 48.69
N THR A 22 24.54 15.99 47.53
CA THR A 22 23.68 15.25 46.60
C THR A 22 24.28 15.24 45.20
N LEU A 23 23.85 14.32 44.33
CA LEU A 23 24.33 14.29 42.94
C LEU A 23 24.13 15.64 42.23
N SER A 24 22.99 16.29 42.46
CA SER A 24 22.66 17.59 41.87
C SER A 24 23.46 18.77 42.46
N SER A 25 24.03 18.64 43.67
CA SER A 25 24.94 19.66 44.21
C SER A 25 26.39 19.45 43.75
N ILE A 26 26.76 18.20 43.43
CA ILE A 26 28.11 17.81 43.03
C ILE A 26 28.34 17.95 41.54
N PHE A 27 27.36 17.58 40.72
CA PHE A 27 27.48 17.57 39.27
C PHE A 27 26.59 18.61 38.61
N THR A 28 27.08 19.14 37.48
CA THR A 28 26.33 20.02 36.57
C THR A 28 26.48 19.51 35.15
N GLY A 29 25.54 19.85 34.27
CA GLY A 29 25.53 19.36 32.90
C GLY A 29 24.94 17.95 32.78
N ASN A 30 25.14 17.34 31.61
CA ASN A 30 24.45 16.12 31.21
C ASN A 30 25.36 15.16 30.44
N LEU A 31 25.09 13.87 30.56
CA LEU A 31 25.59 12.86 29.62
C LEU A 31 25.01 13.11 28.22
N SER A 32 25.68 12.58 27.20
CA SER A 32 25.25 12.72 25.81
C SER A 32 25.48 11.41 25.05
N HIS A 33 24.64 11.11 24.07
CA HIS A 33 24.85 10.02 23.11
C HIS A 33 25.33 10.53 21.73
N GLY A 34 25.85 11.76 21.68
CA GLY A 34 26.21 12.46 20.45
C GLY A 34 25.11 13.41 19.98
N ASN A 35 25.26 13.92 18.75
CA ASN A 35 24.38 14.94 18.17
C ASN A 35 23.49 14.42 17.04
N ASN A 36 23.61 13.14 16.67
CA ASN A 36 22.78 12.56 15.62
C ASN A 36 21.45 12.08 16.25
N PRO A 37 20.30 12.68 15.89
CA PRO A 37 19.02 12.33 16.50
C PRO A 37 18.36 11.11 15.87
N ASN A 38 18.97 10.51 14.82
CA ASN A 38 18.36 9.45 14.04
C ASN A 38 18.37 8.10 14.75
N VAL A 39 17.56 7.16 14.27
CA VAL A 39 17.55 5.79 14.76
C VAL A 39 18.92 5.14 14.56
N SER A 40 19.52 4.73 15.67
CA SER A 40 20.76 3.96 15.71
C SER A 40 21.03 3.50 17.13
N VAL A 41 22.11 2.73 17.28
CA VAL A 41 22.81 2.54 18.54
C VAL A 41 23.95 3.55 18.61
N TYR A 42 24.13 4.15 19.77
CA TYR A 42 25.12 5.18 20.07
C TYR A 42 25.89 4.81 21.33
N ASP A 43 27.14 5.24 21.38
CA ASP A 43 27.91 5.21 22.63
C ASP A 43 27.45 6.36 23.52
N ILE A 44 27.43 6.12 24.82
CA ILE A 44 27.23 7.20 25.80
C ILE A 44 28.58 7.85 26.07
N THR A 45 28.59 9.16 26.02
CA THR A 45 29.73 10.02 26.31
C THR A 45 29.42 10.89 27.51
N ILE A 46 30.48 11.43 28.11
CA ILE A 46 30.39 12.32 29.26
C ILE A 46 29.59 13.60 28.96
N GLY A 47 29.49 14.00 27.69
CA GLY A 47 28.79 15.21 27.29
C GLY A 47 29.35 16.44 28.00
N THR A 48 28.46 17.18 28.66
CA THR A 48 28.79 18.37 29.47
C THR A 48 28.86 18.07 30.96
N LEU A 49 28.68 16.81 31.36
CA LEU A 49 28.68 16.42 32.76
C LEU A 49 30.04 16.68 33.40
N THR A 50 30.06 17.51 34.44
CA THR A 50 31.27 17.88 35.16
C THR A 50 30.96 18.18 36.62
N LEU A 51 32.02 18.27 37.43
CA LEU A 51 31.90 18.72 38.81
C LEU A 51 31.54 20.21 38.87
N SER A 52 30.61 20.55 39.76
CA SER A 52 30.30 21.92 40.12
C SER A 52 31.55 22.63 40.66
N ALA A 53 31.62 23.96 40.52
CA ALA A 53 32.78 24.74 40.98
C ALA A 53 33.09 24.50 42.47
N TYR A 54 32.06 24.30 43.30
CA TYR A 54 32.20 23.97 44.72
C TYR A 54 32.83 22.58 44.97
N SER A 55 32.68 21.65 44.03
CA SER A 55 33.02 20.24 44.21
C SER A 55 34.37 19.84 43.62
N GLN A 56 34.96 20.67 42.75
CA GLN A 56 36.23 20.38 42.07
C GLN A 56 37.43 20.19 43.00
N SER A 57 37.42 20.80 44.19
CA SER A 57 38.48 20.63 45.20
C SER A 57 38.23 19.49 46.18
N ARG A 58 37.04 18.86 46.13
CA ARG A 58 36.59 17.86 47.13
C ARG A 58 36.39 16.47 46.55
N TYR A 59 36.11 16.40 45.25
CA TYR A 59 35.86 15.15 44.55
C TYR A 59 36.76 15.05 43.33
N SER A 60 37.22 13.85 43.05
CA SER A 60 37.60 13.43 41.71
C SER A 60 36.47 12.57 41.16
N PHE A 61 36.26 12.61 39.86
CA PHE A 61 35.30 11.75 39.20
C PHE A 61 35.90 11.17 37.93
N THR A 62 35.49 9.94 37.62
CA THR A 62 35.86 9.25 36.40
C THR A 62 34.59 8.78 35.71
N PHE A 63 34.48 9.05 34.42
CA PHE A 63 33.45 8.49 33.58
C PHE A 63 34.00 7.24 32.91
N SER A 64 33.45 6.09 33.28
CA SER A 64 33.70 4.82 32.59
C SER A 64 32.35 4.26 32.20
N ASP A 65 32.08 4.25 30.90
CA ASP A 65 30.86 3.65 30.38
C ASP A 65 31.20 2.52 29.42
N THR A 66 30.44 1.45 29.53
CA THR A 66 30.48 0.28 28.66
C THR A 66 29.11 -0.01 28.05
N THR A 67 28.15 0.91 28.23
CA THR A 67 26.76 0.75 27.82
C THR A 67 26.45 1.64 26.62
N SER A 68 25.52 1.16 25.80
CA SER A 68 25.06 1.85 24.60
C SER A 68 23.69 2.47 24.82
N PHE A 69 23.45 3.63 24.21
CA PHE A 69 22.15 4.25 24.11
C PHE A 69 21.51 3.92 22.76
N THR A 70 20.24 3.49 22.75
CA THR A 70 19.53 3.13 21.51
C THR A 70 18.37 4.08 21.26
N ILE A 71 18.37 4.73 20.10
CA ILE A 71 17.20 5.42 19.56
C ILE A 71 16.44 4.42 18.71
N ALA A 72 15.37 3.84 19.28
CA ALA A 72 14.50 2.95 18.53
C ALA A 72 13.55 3.72 17.59
N PRO A 73 13.14 3.13 16.44
CA PRO A 73 12.23 3.77 15.50
C PRO A 73 10.90 4.16 16.12
N ARG A 74 10.31 5.24 15.60
CA ARG A 74 8.95 5.64 15.95
C ARG A 74 7.95 4.83 15.13
N SER A 75 6.96 4.23 15.79
CA SER A 75 5.92 3.47 15.09
C SER A 75 5.07 4.39 14.20
N LEU A 76 4.82 3.95 12.97
CA LEU A 76 3.93 4.61 12.03
C LEU A 76 3.05 3.56 11.33
N THR A 77 1.77 3.84 11.22
CA THR A 77 0.83 2.95 10.54
C THR A 77 0.24 3.65 9.33
N VAL A 78 0.39 3.01 8.18
CA VAL A 78 -0.18 3.46 6.91
C VAL A 78 -1.30 2.53 6.48
N THR A 79 -2.37 3.10 5.94
CA THR A 79 -3.51 2.38 5.39
C THR A 79 -3.65 2.76 3.92
N PRO A 80 -3.64 1.79 2.98
CA PRO A 80 -3.92 2.08 1.58
C PRO A 80 -5.32 2.66 1.41
N ASP A 81 -5.47 3.61 0.50
CA ASP A 81 -6.78 4.20 0.22
C ASP A 81 -7.68 3.19 -0.51
N SER A 82 -8.96 3.15 -0.15
CA SER A 82 -9.93 2.23 -0.74
C SER A 82 -10.27 2.57 -2.19
N GLY A 83 -10.71 1.58 -2.97
CA GLY A 83 -11.25 1.78 -4.33
C GLY A 83 -10.19 1.87 -5.43
N GLN A 84 -8.92 1.69 -5.09
CA GLN A 84 -7.84 1.58 -6.07
C GLN A 84 -7.99 0.30 -6.90
N SER A 85 -7.98 0.46 -8.22
CA SER A 85 -8.25 -0.63 -9.14
C SER A 85 -7.62 -0.40 -10.51
N LYS A 86 -7.63 -1.44 -11.34
CA LYS A 86 -7.39 -1.37 -12.79
C LYS A 86 -8.30 -2.33 -13.55
N THR A 87 -8.37 -2.18 -14.86
CA THR A 87 -8.93 -3.19 -15.75
C THR A 87 -7.86 -4.21 -16.17
N SER A 88 -8.21 -5.48 -16.29
CA SER A 88 -7.29 -6.53 -16.75
C SER A 88 -6.64 -6.15 -18.09
N GLY A 89 -5.31 -6.30 -18.17
CA GLY A 89 -4.51 -5.89 -19.34
C GLY A 89 -3.97 -4.47 -19.27
N GLU A 90 -4.48 -3.63 -18.36
CA GLU A 90 -3.93 -2.30 -18.10
C GLU A 90 -2.75 -2.34 -17.12
N THR A 91 -1.93 -1.29 -17.17
CA THR A 91 -0.86 -1.09 -16.20
C THR A 91 -1.39 -0.67 -14.83
N ASP A 92 -0.64 -0.98 -13.78
CA ASP A 92 -1.00 -0.57 -12.42
C ASP A 92 -0.93 0.96 -12.27
N PRO A 93 -1.86 1.58 -11.51
CA PRO A 93 -1.74 2.98 -11.11
C PRO A 93 -0.44 3.23 -10.37
N SER A 94 0.25 4.32 -10.73
CA SER A 94 1.46 4.78 -10.04
C SER A 94 1.34 6.27 -9.71
N PRO A 95 1.38 6.67 -8.43
CA PRO A 95 1.55 5.83 -7.23
C PRO A 95 0.24 5.21 -6.72
N PHE A 96 0.36 4.17 -5.90
CA PHE A 96 -0.74 3.77 -5.02
C PHE A 96 -0.89 4.76 -3.86
N LEU A 97 -2.13 5.17 -3.60
CA LEU A 97 -2.48 6.15 -2.58
C LEU A 97 -2.64 5.51 -1.20
N TYR A 98 -2.34 6.28 -0.16
CA TYR A 98 -2.43 5.84 1.23
C TYR A 98 -2.54 7.01 2.19
N THR A 99 -2.99 6.70 3.40
CA THR A 99 -3.10 7.63 4.52
C THR A 99 -2.35 7.11 5.75
N ILE A 100 -1.76 8.02 6.52
CA ILE A 100 -1.22 7.68 7.86
C ILE A 100 -2.41 7.63 8.82
N THR A 101 -2.58 6.49 9.45
CA THR A 101 -3.75 6.16 10.30
C THR A 101 -3.36 5.86 11.75
N GLY A 102 -2.07 5.67 12.02
CA GLY A 102 -1.54 5.50 13.37
C GLY A 102 -0.19 6.19 13.51
N GLY A 103 -0.03 6.93 14.61
CA GLY A 103 1.14 7.78 14.82
C GLY A 103 1.14 9.03 13.94
N SER A 104 2.29 9.70 13.88
CA SER A 104 2.50 10.88 13.04
C SER A 104 3.98 11.04 12.70
N LEU A 105 4.23 11.66 11.55
CA LEU A 105 5.56 12.14 11.19
C LEU A 105 5.90 13.38 12.03
N LEU A 106 7.16 13.50 12.43
CA LEU A 106 7.69 14.74 12.98
C LEU A 106 7.74 15.81 11.89
N PRO A 107 7.68 17.10 12.27
CA PRO A 107 7.79 18.20 11.32
C PRO A 107 9.07 18.11 10.49
N GLY A 108 8.92 18.14 9.15
CA GLY A 108 10.03 18.04 8.21
C GLY A 108 10.33 16.62 7.72
N ASP A 109 9.80 15.59 8.36
CA ASP A 109 9.95 14.22 7.90
C ASP A 109 8.97 13.89 6.77
N SER A 110 9.41 12.99 5.90
CA SER A 110 8.59 12.43 4.83
C SER A 110 8.88 10.95 4.64
N LEU A 111 7.90 10.24 4.07
CA LEU A 111 8.11 8.89 3.57
C LEU A 111 8.60 8.95 2.12
N SER A 112 9.42 8.00 1.72
CA SER A 112 9.92 7.84 0.36
C SER A 112 9.61 6.44 -0.16
N GLY A 113 9.68 6.24 -1.48
CA GLY A 113 9.28 4.98 -2.11
C GLY A 113 7.77 4.91 -2.35
N ALA A 114 7.26 3.70 -2.56
CA ALA A 114 5.84 3.49 -2.87
C ALA A 114 5.33 2.17 -2.28
N LEU A 115 4.02 2.14 -2.00
CA LEU A 115 3.32 0.88 -1.80
C LEU A 115 3.39 0.02 -3.06
N SER A 116 3.16 -1.28 -2.89
CA SER A 116 3.01 -2.24 -3.97
C SER A 116 1.81 -3.13 -3.69
N ARG A 117 1.51 -4.09 -4.56
CA ARG A 117 0.49 -5.12 -4.34
C ARG A 117 1.06 -6.49 -4.62
N VAL A 118 0.36 -7.53 -4.16
CA VAL A 118 0.62 -8.91 -4.58
C VAL A 118 0.44 -9.02 -6.10
N SER A 119 1.35 -9.76 -6.75
CA SER A 119 1.34 -9.96 -8.19
C SER A 119 0.15 -10.80 -8.68
N GLY A 120 -0.24 -10.57 -9.94
CA GLY A 120 -1.32 -11.28 -10.63
C GLY A 120 -2.13 -10.33 -11.50
N GLU A 121 -2.73 -10.87 -12.55
CA GLU A 121 -3.41 -10.09 -13.60
C GLU A 121 -4.85 -10.54 -13.87
N ASN A 122 -5.26 -11.68 -13.31
CA ASN A 122 -6.64 -12.14 -13.42
C ASN A 122 -7.56 -11.22 -12.61
N PRO A 123 -8.82 -11.04 -13.04
CA PRO A 123 -9.80 -10.29 -12.26
C PRO A 123 -9.93 -10.82 -10.83
N GLY A 124 -9.90 -9.94 -9.84
CA GLY A 124 -9.89 -10.34 -8.43
C GLY A 124 -9.39 -9.26 -7.47
N LEU A 125 -9.21 -9.67 -6.21
CA LEU A 125 -8.75 -8.82 -5.11
C LEU A 125 -7.30 -9.16 -4.75
N TYR A 126 -6.46 -8.12 -4.65
CA TYR A 126 -5.04 -8.24 -4.41
C TYR A 126 -4.65 -7.40 -3.19
N PRO A 127 -4.06 -8.00 -2.13
CA PRO A 127 -3.58 -7.23 -0.99
C PRO A 127 -2.50 -6.22 -1.38
N PHE A 128 -2.53 -5.06 -0.75
CA PHE A 128 -1.39 -4.15 -0.76
C PHE A 128 -0.25 -4.70 0.10
N LEU A 129 0.96 -4.29 -0.26
CA LEU A 129 2.21 -4.56 0.44
C LEU A 129 2.91 -3.21 0.67
N LEU A 130 3.73 -3.13 1.73
CA LEU A 130 4.46 -1.90 2.04
C LEU A 130 5.40 -1.47 0.89
N GLY A 131 5.87 -2.42 0.08
CA GLY A 131 6.75 -2.15 -1.05
C GLY A 131 8.06 -1.50 -0.60
N THR A 132 8.42 -0.39 -1.24
CA THR A 132 9.59 0.42 -0.88
C THR A 132 9.25 1.60 0.01
N LEU A 133 7.97 1.77 0.39
CA LEU A 133 7.53 2.88 1.22
C LEU A 133 8.21 2.82 2.59
N GLY A 134 8.95 3.87 2.95
CA GLY A 134 9.68 3.88 4.21
C GLY A 134 10.37 5.18 4.56
N ASN A 135 10.83 5.21 5.82
CA ASN A 135 11.77 6.17 6.36
C ASN A 135 12.58 5.43 7.46
N PRO A 136 13.93 5.50 7.47
CA PRO A 136 14.76 4.77 8.44
C PRO A 136 14.46 5.07 9.91
N ASN A 137 13.88 6.23 10.20
CA ASN A 137 13.54 6.64 11.56
C ASN A 137 12.20 6.11 12.06
N TYR A 138 11.43 5.46 11.19
CA TYR A 138 10.08 4.99 11.49
C TYR A 138 9.94 3.50 11.24
N ALA A 139 9.31 2.80 12.19
CA ALA A 139 8.87 1.43 12.01
C ALA A 139 7.48 1.45 11.36
N LEU A 140 7.44 1.32 10.03
CA LEU A 140 6.20 1.34 9.27
C LEU A 140 5.47 0.00 9.36
N SER A 141 4.16 0.09 9.52
CA SER A 141 3.24 -1.04 9.45
C SER A 141 2.11 -0.71 8.47
N LEU A 142 1.72 -1.71 7.66
CA LEU A 142 0.55 -1.63 6.80
C LEU A 142 -0.65 -2.17 7.57
N THR A 143 -1.72 -1.40 7.69
CA THR A 143 -2.99 -1.86 8.26
C THR A 143 -4.12 -1.59 7.27
N GLY A 144 -5.17 -2.41 7.31
CA GLY A 144 -6.39 -2.16 6.57
C GLY A 144 -7.52 -2.84 7.32
N VAL A 145 -8.34 -2.08 8.02
CA VAL A 145 -9.52 -2.65 8.69
C VAL A 145 -10.76 -2.07 8.01
N PRO A 146 -11.50 -2.86 7.20
CA PRO A 146 -11.12 -4.14 6.57
C PRO A 146 -9.93 -3.98 5.59
N PRO A 147 -9.23 -5.06 5.18
CA PRO A 147 -8.02 -4.92 4.37
C PRO A 147 -8.35 -4.17 3.09
N ALA A 148 -7.78 -2.97 2.93
CA ALA A 148 -7.82 -2.28 1.65
C ALA A 148 -7.13 -3.20 0.64
N GLN A 149 -7.84 -3.54 -0.42
CA GLN A 149 -7.38 -4.42 -1.47
C GLN A 149 -7.43 -3.67 -2.79
N PHE A 150 -6.42 -3.90 -3.61
CA PHE A 150 -6.41 -3.48 -4.99
C PHE A 150 -7.30 -4.40 -5.82
N VAL A 151 -8.15 -3.83 -6.67
CA VAL A 151 -9.09 -4.61 -7.49
C VAL A 151 -8.62 -4.67 -8.94
N ILE A 152 -8.54 -5.86 -9.52
CA ILE A 152 -8.46 -6.02 -10.97
C ILE A 152 -9.87 -6.36 -11.47
N LEU A 153 -10.43 -5.47 -12.29
CA LEU A 153 -11.71 -5.65 -12.94
C LEU A 153 -11.54 -6.49 -14.20
N ALA A 154 -12.54 -7.30 -14.54
CA ALA A 154 -12.58 -7.96 -15.84
C ALA A 154 -12.55 -6.92 -16.97
N GLY A 155 -11.76 -7.19 -18.00
CA GLY A 155 -11.82 -6.41 -19.23
C GLY A 155 -13.24 -6.46 -19.79
N ASN A 156 -13.77 -5.30 -20.15
CA ASN A 156 -14.95 -5.19 -20.98
C ASN A 156 -14.61 -5.75 -22.37
N ASN A 157 -14.68 -7.07 -22.51
CA ASN A 157 -14.81 -7.69 -23.81
C ASN A 157 -16.07 -7.10 -24.43
N THR A 158 -15.92 -6.23 -25.43
CA THR A 158 -17.02 -5.86 -26.31
C THR A 158 -17.68 -7.16 -26.77
N LEU A 159 -19.01 -7.29 -26.59
CA LEU A 159 -19.76 -8.41 -27.14
C LEU A 159 -19.36 -8.56 -28.62
N PRO A 160 -19.08 -9.77 -29.12
CA PRO A 160 -18.74 -9.95 -30.52
C PRO A 160 -19.87 -9.37 -31.37
N THR A 161 -19.55 -8.37 -32.19
CA THR A 161 -20.51 -7.82 -33.15
C THR A 161 -20.69 -8.84 -34.26
N ILE A 162 -21.89 -9.41 -34.37
CA ILE A 162 -22.24 -10.25 -35.52
C ILE A 162 -22.64 -9.31 -36.67
N SER A 163 -21.79 -9.23 -37.68
CA SER A 163 -22.07 -8.50 -38.91
C SER A 163 -22.58 -9.48 -39.97
N PHE A 164 -23.85 -9.37 -40.35
CA PHE A 164 -24.36 -10.08 -41.53
C PHE A 164 -24.14 -9.19 -42.76
N THR A 165 -23.56 -9.74 -43.82
CA THR A 165 -23.59 -9.13 -45.15
C THR A 165 -24.42 -10.06 -46.02
N ASP A 166 -25.56 -9.58 -46.53
CA ASP A 166 -26.35 -10.33 -47.50
C ASP A 166 -25.70 -10.20 -48.89
N PRO A 167 -25.14 -11.29 -49.46
CA PRO A 167 -24.52 -11.26 -50.78
C PRO A 167 -25.53 -11.02 -51.92
N ASN A 168 -26.84 -11.02 -51.64
CA ASN A 168 -27.89 -10.88 -52.66
C ASN A 168 -28.58 -9.51 -52.67
N THR A 169 -27.93 -8.46 -52.16
CA THR A 169 -28.52 -7.11 -52.20
C THR A 169 -28.33 -6.48 -53.60
N ILE A 170 -29.08 -6.98 -54.58
CA ILE A 170 -29.30 -6.35 -55.89
C ILE A 170 -30.81 -6.01 -55.96
N TRP A 171 -31.16 -4.72 -55.89
CA TRP A 171 -32.43 -4.03 -56.21
C TRP A 171 -33.79 -4.78 -56.23
N PRO A 172 -34.88 -4.06 -55.88
CA PRO A 172 -35.69 -4.35 -54.69
C PRO A 172 -36.35 -5.74 -54.75
N TYR A 173 -35.75 -6.73 -54.09
CA TYR A 173 -36.42 -7.99 -53.82
C TYR A 173 -37.00 -7.95 -52.39
N ILE A 174 -38.32 -7.92 -52.28
CA ILE A 174 -39.02 -8.13 -51.01
C ILE A 174 -38.95 -9.63 -50.73
N ALA A 175 -38.04 -10.05 -49.86
CA ALA A 175 -38.01 -11.43 -49.39
C ALA A 175 -39.27 -11.70 -48.51
N PRO A 176 -40.11 -12.70 -48.83
CA PRO A 176 -41.03 -13.22 -47.85
C PRO A 176 -40.21 -14.00 -46.81
N LYS A 177 -40.43 -13.68 -45.54
CA LYS A 177 -40.40 -14.59 -44.38
C LYS A 177 -39.51 -15.84 -44.50
N SER A 178 -38.44 -15.86 -43.69
CA SER A 178 -37.66 -17.03 -43.25
C SER A 178 -36.44 -17.40 -44.10
N ALA A 179 -35.27 -16.82 -43.78
CA ALA A 179 -33.98 -17.38 -44.17
C ALA A 179 -33.52 -18.37 -43.07
N ILE A 180 -33.96 -19.63 -43.21
CA ILE A 180 -33.49 -20.77 -42.41
C ILE A 180 -32.14 -21.21 -43.00
N GLY A 181 -31.09 -21.31 -42.17
CA GLY A 181 -29.85 -22.00 -42.53
C GLY A 181 -28.54 -21.22 -42.42
N HIS A 182 -28.52 -20.04 -41.81
CA HIS A 182 -27.25 -19.33 -41.56
C HIS A 182 -26.58 -19.84 -40.28
N THR A 183 -25.44 -20.53 -40.44
CA THR A 183 -24.55 -20.88 -39.32
C THR A 183 -23.70 -19.68 -38.95
N ALA A 184 -23.90 -19.12 -37.76
CA ALA A 184 -22.98 -18.12 -37.20
C ALA A 184 -21.74 -18.84 -36.65
N VAL A 185 -20.55 -18.49 -37.13
CA VAL A 185 -19.29 -18.92 -36.52
C VAL A 185 -18.92 -17.88 -35.46
N ILE A 186 -19.00 -18.27 -34.19
CA ILE A 186 -18.51 -17.45 -33.08
C ILE A 186 -17.01 -17.76 -32.94
N SER A 187 -16.16 -16.80 -33.30
CA SER A 187 -14.72 -16.89 -33.05
C SER A 187 -14.39 -16.15 -31.77
N TYR A 188 -14.05 -16.89 -30.71
CA TYR A 188 -13.53 -16.33 -29.47
C TYR A 188 -12.05 -16.02 -29.65
N ALA A 189 -11.67 -14.74 -29.62
CA ALA A 189 -10.26 -14.38 -29.50
C ALA A 189 -9.82 -14.62 -28.04
N GLY A 190 -9.04 -15.68 -27.80
CA GLY A 190 -8.24 -15.83 -26.57
C GLY A 190 -8.63 -16.93 -25.57
N GLN A 191 -9.31 -18.01 -25.97
CA GLN A 191 -9.44 -19.19 -25.09
C GLN A 191 -8.28 -20.18 -25.29
N PRO A 192 -7.60 -20.66 -24.23
CA PRO A 192 -6.71 -21.81 -24.33
C PRO A 192 -7.51 -23.08 -24.67
N PRO A 193 -6.87 -24.16 -25.18
CA PRO A 193 -7.58 -25.38 -25.54
C PRO A 193 -8.18 -25.99 -24.27
N GLU A 194 -9.52 -26.06 -24.20
CA GLU A 194 -10.18 -26.75 -23.10
C GLU A 194 -9.85 -28.24 -23.14
N THR A 195 -9.32 -28.75 -22.03
CA THR A 195 -9.19 -30.19 -21.82
C THR A 195 -10.51 -30.70 -21.26
N THR A 196 -11.24 -31.42 -22.11
CA THR A 196 -12.28 -32.42 -21.79
C THR A 196 -13.43 -31.97 -20.89
N GLY A 197 -14.56 -31.63 -21.50
CA GLY A 197 -15.85 -31.58 -20.84
C GLY A 197 -16.82 -30.64 -21.54
N ALA A 198 -17.45 -31.12 -22.61
CA ALA A 198 -18.39 -30.37 -23.44
C ALA A 198 -19.47 -29.65 -22.61
N LEU A 199 -19.44 -28.31 -22.64
CA LEU A 199 -20.64 -27.50 -22.58
C LEU A 199 -20.73 -26.77 -23.92
N GLU A 200 -21.33 -27.42 -24.90
CA GLU A 200 -21.84 -26.68 -26.05
C GLU A 200 -22.95 -25.76 -25.54
N HIS A 201 -22.60 -24.51 -25.28
CA HIS A 201 -23.59 -23.45 -25.18
C HIS A 201 -24.09 -23.16 -26.62
N SER A 202 -24.96 -24.04 -27.14
CA SER A 202 -25.77 -23.71 -28.31
C SER A 202 -26.84 -22.72 -27.85
N SER A 203 -26.51 -21.44 -27.81
CA SER A 203 -27.50 -20.39 -27.62
C SER A 203 -28.22 -20.19 -28.96
N SER A 204 -29.30 -20.94 -29.19
CA SER A 204 -30.24 -20.64 -30.27
C SER A 204 -30.98 -19.35 -29.92
N PHE A 205 -30.62 -18.25 -30.57
CA PHE A 205 -31.30 -16.97 -30.41
C PHE A 205 -32.56 -16.95 -31.29
N GLU A 206 -33.74 -17.07 -30.70
CA GLU A 206 -35.01 -16.81 -31.41
C GLU A 206 -35.21 -15.31 -31.53
N VAL A 207 -35.20 -14.80 -32.76
CA VAL A 207 -35.61 -13.42 -33.07
C VAL A 207 -37.13 -13.36 -32.97
N PHE A 208 -37.66 -12.81 -31.88
CA PHE A 208 -39.09 -12.47 -31.78
C PHE A 208 -39.40 -11.30 -32.71
N ASN A 209 -40.07 -11.56 -33.83
CA ASN A 209 -40.66 -10.51 -34.68
C ASN A 209 -42.08 -10.22 -34.19
N GLY A 210 -42.31 -9.03 -33.65
CA GLY A 210 -43.65 -8.52 -33.39
C GLY A 210 -44.43 -8.38 -34.71
N GLU A 211 -45.64 -8.93 -34.76
CA GLU A 211 -46.53 -8.79 -35.92
C GLU A 211 -46.93 -7.31 -36.12
N VAL A 212 -46.72 -6.79 -37.33
CA VAL A 212 -47.30 -5.51 -37.75
C VAL A 212 -48.69 -5.81 -38.31
N PRO A 213 -49.79 -5.21 -37.79
CA PRO A 213 -51.13 -5.52 -38.27
C PRO A 213 -51.32 -5.00 -39.70
N GLU A 214 -51.81 -5.89 -40.59
CA GLU A 214 -52.17 -5.54 -41.97
C GLU A 214 -53.27 -4.46 -41.99
N LYS A 215 -52.97 -3.30 -42.59
CA LYS A 215 -54.01 -2.36 -42.99
C LYS A 215 -54.66 -2.86 -44.29
N ASN A 216 -55.82 -3.46 -44.13
CA ASN A 216 -56.68 -4.02 -45.18
C ASN A 216 -56.93 -3.02 -46.34
N PRO A 217 -56.59 -3.33 -47.61
CA PRO A 217 -56.98 -2.50 -48.74
C PRO A 217 -58.27 -3.04 -49.34
N GLY A 218 -59.42 -2.43 -49.02
CA GLY A 218 -60.71 -2.90 -49.49
C GLY A 218 -61.73 -1.80 -49.71
N ARG A 219 -61.91 -1.46 -51.00
CA ARG A 219 -63.04 -0.83 -51.73
C ARG A 219 -63.55 0.55 -51.30
#